data_AF-A0A2E3KME4-F1
#
_entry.id   AF-A0A2E3KME4-F1
#
_cell.length_a   1.000
_cell.length_b   1.000
_cell.length_c   1.000
_cell.angle_alpha   90.00
_cell.angle_beta   90.00
_cell.angle_gamma   90.00
#
_symmetry.space_group_name_H-M   'P 1'
#
loop_
_entity.id
_entity.type
_entity.pdbx_description
1 polymer ?
#
loop_
_entity_poly.entity_id
_entity_poly.type
_entity_poly.pdbx_seq_one_letter_code
_entity_poly.pdbx_strand_id
1 'polypeptide(L)'
;MSLNGALQVGQSAIIASQAALSVAGNNMANAATPGYHRQRIGILPGSPESIGRGQFIGTGVQVGSITRQIDVALQARLRSAIGEQAGA
;
A
#
# COMPACT_ATOMS: atom_id res chain seq x y z
N MET A 1 21.31 -1.91 19.32
CA MET A 1 19.83 -1.82 19.44
C MET A 1 19.48 -1.64 20.91
N SER A 2 18.92 -0.49 21.31
CA SER A 2 18.34 -0.34 22.65
C SER A 2 16.96 -1.01 22.70
N LEU A 3 16.49 -1.37 23.90
CA LEU A 3 15.11 -1.87 24.11
C LEU A 3 14.07 -0.93 23.51
N ASN A 4 14.29 0.38 23.63
CA ASN A 4 13.40 1.39 23.07
C ASN A 4 13.30 1.27 21.54
N GLY A 5 14.42 1.12 20.84
CA GLY A 5 14.42 0.94 19.38
C GLY A 5 13.69 -0.34 18.93
N ALA A 6 13.82 -1.43 19.68
CA ALA A 6 13.07 -2.66 19.38
C ALA A 6 11.55 -2.48 19.56
N LEU A 7 11.14 -1.76 20.61
CA LEU A 7 9.72 -1.44 20.87
C LEU A 7 9.15 -0.51 19.79
N GLN A 8 9.92 0.47 19.32
CA GLN A 8 9.52 1.35 18.22
C GLN A 8 9.33 0.58 16.91
N VAL A 9 10.24 -0.35 16.59
CA VAL A 9 10.09 -1.23 15.43
C VAL A 9 8.81 -2.08 15.55
N GLY A 10 8.58 -2.70 16.71
CA GLY A 10 7.37 -3.49 16.97
C GLY A 10 6.08 -2.65 16.85
N GLN A 11 6.08 -1.45 17.41
CA GLN A 11 4.96 -0.50 17.29
C GLN A 11 4.67 -0.16 15.82
N SER A 12 5.72 0.15 15.04
CA SER A 12 5.57 0.46 13.61
C SER A 12 4.95 -0.70 12.82
N ALA A 13 5.36 -1.94 13.13
CA ALA A 13 4.83 -3.15 12.51
C ALA A 13 3.35 -3.39 12.84
N ILE A 14 2.94 -3.17 14.10
CA ILE A 14 1.54 -3.28 14.52
C ILE A 14 0.68 -2.24 13.81
N ILE A 15 1.13 -0.98 13.76
CA ILE A 15 0.40 0.10 13.09
C ILE A 15 0.25 -0.19 11.58
N ALA A 16 1.33 -0.60 10.91
CA ALA A 16 1.28 -0.96 9.50
C ALA A 16 0.36 -2.16 9.23
N SER A 17 0.35 -3.15 10.13
CA SER A 17 -0.53 -4.31 10.03
C SER A 17 -1.99 -3.93 10.24
N GLN A 18 -2.29 -3.02 11.18
CA GLN A 18 -3.65 -2.53 11.39
C GLN A 18 -4.17 -1.76 10.16
N ALA A 19 -3.33 -0.91 9.55
CA ALA A 19 -3.67 -0.25 8.29
C ALA A 19 -3.94 -1.27 7.16
N ALA A 20 -3.14 -2.34 7.08
CA ALA A 20 -3.35 -3.40 6.11
C ALA A 20 -4.70 -4.13 6.33
N LEU A 21 -5.07 -4.39 7.58
CA LEU A 21 -6.37 -4.95 7.93
C LEU A 21 -7.52 -4.01 7.56
N SER A 22 -7.38 -2.71 7.77
CA SER A 22 -8.39 -1.72 7.35
C SER A 22 -8.59 -1.72 5.82
N VAL A 23 -7.51 -1.79 5.04
CA VAL A 23 -7.58 -1.90 3.57
C VAL A 23 -8.23 -3.22 3.16
N ALA A 24 -7.87 -4.33 3.80
CA ALA A 24 -8.51 -5.62 3.57
C ALA A 24 -10.01 -5.58 3.89
N GLY A 25 -10.41 -4.96 5.00
CA GLY A 25 -11.80 -4.77 5.38
C GLY A 25 -12.57 -3.93 4.36
N ASN A 26 -11.99 -2.82 3.90
CA ASN A 26 -12.59 -1.99 2.86
C ASN A 26 -12.80 -2.77 1.54
N ASN A 27 -11.79 -3.55 1.13
CA ASN A 27 -11.88 -4.41 -0.05
C ASN A 27 -12.99 -5.45 0.08
N MET A 28 -13.11 -6.10 1.24
CA MET A 28 -14.16 -7.10 1.48
C MET A 28 -15.55 -6.46 1.47
N ALA A 29 -15.72 -5.32 2.13
CA ALA A 29 -16.99 -4.62 2.21
C ALA A 29 -17.51 -4.17 0.83
N ASN A 30 -16.59 -3.80 -0.08
CA ASN A 30 -16.93 -3.35 -1.43
C ASN A 30 -16.72 -4.44 -2.50
N ALA A 31 -16.51 -5.69 -2.11
CA ALA A 31 -16.19 -6.77 -3.06
C ALA A 31 -17.31 -7.01 -4.09
N ALA A 32 -18.57 -6.75 -3.70
CA ALA A 32 -19.74 -6.90 -4.57
C ALA A 32 -20.17 -5.58 -5.23
N THR A 33 -19.46 -4.48 -5.00
CA THR A 33 -19.83 -3.16 -5.54
C THR A 33 -19.34 -3.04 -6.99
N PRO A 34 -20.24 -2.91 -8.00
CA PRO A 34 -19.82 -2.76 -9.38
C PRO A 34 -18.90 -1.55 -9.58
N GLY A 35 -17.82 -1.73 -10.34
CA GLY A 35 -16.82 -0.68 -10.58
C GLY A 35 -15.85 -0.42 -9.42
N TYR A 36 -15.98 -1.12 -8.28
CA TYR A 36 -14.96 -1.07 -7.24
C TYR A 36 -13.68 -1.76 -7.71
N HIS A 37 -12.54 -1.17 -7.37
CA HIS A 37 -11.24 -1.76 -7.62
C HIS A 37 -10.54 -2.01 -6.29
N ARG A 38 -10.11 -3.26 -6.11
CA ARG A 38 -9.33 -3.67 -4.95
C ARG A 38 -8.12 -2.75 -4.76
N GLN A 39 -7.95 -2.29 -3.53
CA GLN A 39 -6.80 -1.53 -3.09
C GLN A 39 -5.73 -2.46 -2.49
N ARG A 40 -4.46 -2.17 -2.75
CA ARG A 40 -3.32 -2.87 -2.18
C ARG A 40 -2.46 -1.87 -1.41
N ILE A 41 -2.19 -2.20 -0.16
CA ILE A 41 -1.26 -1.44 0.67
C ILE A 41 0.18 -1.85 0.34
N GLY A 42 1.05 -0.86 0.17
CA GLY A 42 2.49 -1.02 0.05
C GLY A 42 3.15 -0.66 1.37
N ILE A 43 3.83 -1.62 1.99
CA ILE A 43 4.62 -1.40 3.20
C ILE A 43 6.08 -1.27 2.78
N LEU A 44 6.73 -0.22 3.25
CA LEU A 44 8.13 0.09 2.97
C LEU A 44 8.95 0.02 4.26
N PRO A 45 10.25 -0.30 4.18
CA PRO A 45 11.16 -0.09 5.29
C PRO A 45 11.12 1.38 5.73
N GLY A 46 11.20 1.61 7.04
CA GLY A 46 11.44 2.94 7.59
C GLY A 46 12.83 3.43 7.18
N SER A 47 13.00 4.76 7.13
CA SER A 47 14.29 5.36 6.82
C SER A 47 15.34 4.94 7.85
N PRO A 48 16.47 4.35 7.44
CA PRO A 48 17.48 3.90 8.37
C PRO A 48 18.13 5.09 9.11
N GLU A 49 18.37 4.92 10.40
CA GLU A 49 19.02 5.93 11.25
C GLU A 49 20.52 5.64 11.35
N SER A 50 21.36 6.67 11.23
CA SER A 50 22.81 6.51 11.35
C SER A 50 23.22 6.46 12.82
N ILE A 51 23.94 5.41 13.21
CA ILE A 51 24.48 5.24 14.57
C ILE A 51 25.99 5.55 14.63
N GLY A 52 26.54 6.16 13.57
CA GLY A 52 27.95 6.56 13.45
C GLY A 52 28.83 5.53 12.73
N ARG A 53 30.04 5.93 12.33
CA ARG A 53 31.03 5.09 11.62
C ARG A 53 30.48 4.37 10.36
N GLY A 54 29.55 5.00 9.65
CA GLY A 54 28.90 4.41 8.47
C GLY A 54 27.96 3.24 8.78
N GLN A 55 27.61 3.03 10.05
CA GLN A 55 26.64 2.03 10.48
C GLN A 55 25.24 2.63 10.54
N PHE A 56 24.27 1.86 10.07
CA PHE A 56 22.87 2.24 10.04
C PHE A 56 22.02 1.20 10.77
N ILE A 57 20.93 1.66 11.37
CA ILE A 57 19.98 0.83 12.09
C ILE A 57 18.60 0.98 11.46
N GLY A 58 17.89 -0.14 11.32
CA GLY A 58 16.53 -0.13 10.80
C GLY A 58 15.56 0.46 11.82
N THR A 59 14.68 1.35 11.36
CA THR A 59 13.67 2.04 12.18
C THR A 59 12.28 1.38 12.10
N GLY A 60 12.19 0.21 11.44
CA GLY A 60 10.97 -0.57 11.32
C GLY A 60 10.35 -0.42 9.94
N VAL A 61 9.03 -0.28 9.89
CA VAL A 61 8.25 -0.21 8.63
C VAL A 61 7.25 0.93 8.65
N GLN A 62 6.87 1.39 7.46
CA GLN A 62 5.84 2.41 7.29
C GLN A 62 4.94 2.07 6.11
N VAL A 63 3.72 2.63 6.12
CA VAL A 63 2.81 2.53 4.98
C VAL A 63 3.28 3.52 3.93
N GLY A 64 3.75 3.03 2.80
CA GLY A 64 4.25 3.87 1.71
C GLY A 64 3.15 4.35 0.77
N SER A 65 2.22 3.47 0.41
CA SER A 65 1.14 3.80 -0.52
C SER A 65 -0.05 2.86 -0.39
N ILE A 66 -1.21 3.31 -0.86
CA ILE A 66 -2.37 2.47 -1.11
C ILE A 66 -2.72 2.67 -2.58
N THR A 67 -2.54 1.63 -3.38
CA THR A 67 -2.71 1.69 -4.83
C THR A 67 -3.90 0.85 -5.27
N ARG A 68 -4.60 1.29 -6.31
CA ARG A 68 -5.67 0.49 -6.92
C ARG A 68 -5.04 -0.57 -7.81
N GLN A 69 -5.50 -1.81 -7.68
CA GLN A 69 -5.13 -2.87 -8.61
C GLN A 69 -6.00 -2.75 -9.86
N ILE A 70 -5.46 -2.07 -10.87
CA ILE A 70 -6.05 -1.91 -12.19
C ILE A 70 -5.07 -2.34 -13.27
N ASP A 71 -5.57 -2.94 -14.34
CA ASP A 71 -4.82 -3.11 -15.57
C ASP A 71 -5.04 -1.86 -16.43
N VAL A 72 -4.01 -1.00 -16.49
CA VAL A 72 -4.06 0.27 -17.23
C VAL A 72 -4.21 0.03 -18.74
N ALA A 73 -3.64 -1.05 -19.28
CA ALA A 73 -3.73 -1.37 -20.70
C ALA A 73 -5.15 -1.84 -21.05
N LEU A 74 -5.74 -2.71 -20.22
CA LEU A 74 -7.14 -3.12 -20.37
C LEU A 74 -8.08 -1.91 -20.24
N GLN A 75 -7.85 -1.04 -19.27
CA GLN A 75 -8.66 0.17 -19.07
C GLN A 75 -8.50 1.16 -20.24
N ALA A 76 -7.32 1.25 -20.84
CA ALA A 76 -7.11 2.06 -22.05
C ALA A 76 -7.92 1.49 -23.23
N ARG A 77 -7.86 0.18 -23.47
CA ARG A 77 -8.63 -0.49 -24.54
C ARG A 77 -10.13 -0.33 -24.36
N LEU A 78 -10.64 -0.51 -23.14
CA LEU A 78 -12.05 -0.29 -22.83
C LEU A 78 -12.49 1.14 -23.15
N ARG A 79 -11.68 2.14 -22.77
CA ARG A 79 -11.98 3.55 -23.10
C ARG A 79 -11.97 3.82 -24.60
N SER A 80 -11.00 3.27 -25.34
CA SER A 80 -10.95 3.39 -26.81
C SER A 80 -12.19 2.76 -27.47
N ALA A 81 -12.55 1.54 -27.08
CA ALA A 81 -13.72 0.84 -27.63
C ALA A 81 -15.04 1.59 -27.36
N ILE A 82 -15.22 2.14 -26.16
CA ILE A 82 -16.39 2.98 -25.84
C ILE A 82 -16.40 4.25 -26.69
N GLY A 83 -15.24 4.87 -26.92
CA GLY A 83 -15.11 6.06 -27.77
C GLY A 83 -15.48 5.77 -29.24
N GLU A 84 -15.06 4.63 -29.77
CA GLU A 84 -15.42 4.17 -31.12
C GLU A 84 -16.93 3.90 -31.23
N GLN A 85 -17.54 3.26 -30.23
CA GLN A 85 -18.98 2.98 -30.23
C GLN A 85 -19.85 4.24 -30.10
N ALA A 86 -19.37 5.28 -29.41
CA ALA A 86 -20.08 6.55 -29.29
C ALA A 86 -19.95 7.44 -30.55
N GLY A 87 -18.98 7.15 -31.42
CA GLY A 87 -18.78 7.85 -32.69
C GLY A 87 -19.51 7.21 -33.89
N ALA A 88 -20.13 6.04 -33.69
CA ALA A 88 -20.97 5.34 -34.67
C ALA A 88 -22.46 5.60 -34.40
#